data_AF-A0AAE1T4J8-F1
#
_entry.id   AF-A0AAE1T4J8-F1
#
_cell.length_a   1.000
_cell.length_b   1.000
_cell.length_c   1.000
_cell.angle_alpha   90.00
_cell.angle_beta   90.00
_cell.angle_gamma   90.00
#
_symmetry.space_group_name_H-M   'P 1'
#
loop_
_entity.id
_entity.type
_entity.pdbx_description
1 polymer ?
#
loop_
_entity_poly.entity_id
_entity_poly.type
_entity_poly.pdbx_seq_one_letter_code
_entity_poly.pdbx_strand_id
1 'polypeptide(L)'
;MSCFRLPKTLLKELQSLAVDFVWHDSEREQIHRLVWDKMCSSKLDGGLGFRSLEAFNLAILAKQLQRLMTRPEWLVHKVLKAKYFPCNHIFKAQVGVRPSFMWRSIIAAHDLLRNLKLLNKSFRFPQQVLHFARSHLFAYKSACSS
;
A
#
# COMPACT_ATOMS: atom_id res chain seq x y z
N MET A 1 10.77 -7.53 -2.50
CA MET A 1 10.80 -6.17 -3.10
C MET A 1 9.55 -6.04 -3.96
N SER A 2 8.55 -5.27 -3.55
CA SER A 2 7.40 -4.97 -4.42
C SER A 2 7.64 -3.60 -5.06
N CYS A 3 7.81 -3.59 -6.39
CA CYS A 3 8.15 -2.41 -7.20
C CYS A 3 7.08 -2.10 -8.25
N PHE A 4 5.93 -2.77 -8.15
CA PHE A 4 4.84 -2.67 -9.10
C PHE A 4 3.56 -2.22 -8.43
N ARG A 5 2.85 -1.31 -9.11
CA ARG A 5 1.50 -0.93 -8.74
C ARG A 5 0.57 -2.00 -9.26
N LEU A 6 -0.11 -2.68 -8.34
CA LEU A 6 -1.02 -3.76 -8.72
C LEU A 6 -2.29 -3.17 -9.34
N PRO A 7 -2.87 -3.83 -10.36
CA PRO A 7 -4.17 -3.46 -10.89
C PRO A 7 -5.23 -3.46 -9.79
N LYS A 8 -6.16 -2.51 -9.85
CA LYS A 8 -7.27 -2.43 -8.90
C LYS A 8 -8.15 -3.67 -8.91
N THR A 9 -8.31 -4.31 -10.06
CA THR A 9 -9.06 -5.57 -10.21
C THR A 9 -8.42 -6.68 -9.38
N LEU A 10 -7.12 -6.93 -9.56
CA LEU A 10 -6.37 -7.91 -8.79
C LEU A 10 -6.39 -7.62 -7.29
N LEU A 11 -6.28 -6.35 -6.89
CA LEU A 11 -6.37 -5.96 -5.49
C LEU A 11 -7.75 -6.27 -4.89
N LYS A 12 -8.82 -6.08 -5.66
CA LYS A 12 -10.19 -6.43 -5.23
C LYS A 12 -10.39 -7.94 -5.16
N GLU A 13 -9.85 -8.70 -6.10
CA GLU A 13 -9.89 -10.17 -6.07
C GLU A 13 -9.15 -10.71 -4.85
N LEU A 14 -7.93 -10.24 -4.59
CA LEU A 14 -7.17 -10.60 -3.40
C LEU A 14 -7.89 -10.21 -2.11
N GLN A 15 -8.57 -9.06 -2.10
CA GLN A 15 -9.39 -8.65 -0.97
C GLN A 15 -10.58 -9.59 -0.78
N SER A 16 -11.28 -9.98 -1.85
CA SER A 16 -12.38 -10.94 -1.76
C SER A 16 -11.89 -12.27 -1.21
N LEU A 17 -10.82 -12.83 -1.77
CA LEU A 17 -10.23 -14.08 -1.27
C LEU A 17 -9.82 -14.00 0.19
N ALA A 18 -9.28 -12.85 0.63
CA ALA A 18 -8.94 -12.64 2.03
C ALA A 18 -10.18 -12.59 2.93
N VAL A 19 -11.25 -11.94 2.48
CA VAL A 19 -12.54 -11.91 3.18
C VAL A 19 -13.14 -13.33 3.24
N ASP A 20 -13.20 -14.03 2.12
CA ASP A 20 -13.75 -15.37 2.00
C ASP A 20 -12.96 -16.36 2.87
N PHE A 21 -11.63 -16.22 2.94
CA PHE A 21 -10.80 -17.00 3.85
C PHE A 21 -11.12 -16.75 5.32
N VAL A 22 -11.33 -15.50 5.72
CA VAL A 22 -11.64 -15.16 7.12
C VAL A 22 -13.07 -15.57 7.49
N TRP A 23 -14.02 -15.47 6.57
CA TRP A 23 -15.45 -15.73 6.77
C TRP A 23 -15.97 -16.95 6.00
N HIS A 24 -15.13 -17.98 5.83
CA HIS A 24 -15.41 -19.17 5.03
C HIS A 24 -16.68 -19.97 5.39
N ASP A 25 -17.27 -19.71 6.55
CA ASP A 25 -18.36 -20.51 7.15
C ASP A 25 -19.62 -19.66 7.45
N SER A 26 -19.80 -18.54 6.74
CA SER A 26 -20.94 -17.66 6.97
C SER A 26 -21.63 -17.27 5.67
N GLU A 27 -22.95 -17.52 5.60
CA GLU A 27 -23.81 -17.32 4.41
C GLU A 27 -24.06 -15.84 4.03
N ARG A 28 -23.30 -14.89 4.59
CA ARG A 28 -23.58 -13.45 4.55
C ARG A 28 -22.46 -12.64 3.87
N GLU A 29 -22.04 -13.04 2.68
CA GLU A 29 -20.96 -12.41 1.88
C GLU A 29 -21.03 -10.87 1.81
N GLN A 30 -22.22 -10.30 1.62
CA GLN A 30 -22.39 -8.84 1.52
C GLN A 30 -22.06 -8.11 2.82
N ILE A 31 -22.39 -8.71 3.97
CA ILE A 31 -22.08 -8.14 5.29
C ILE A 31 -20.57 -8.21 5.55
N HIS A 32 -19.89 -9.27 5.11
CA HIS A 32 -18.44 -9.40 5.28
C HIS A 32 -17.64 -8.33 4.52
N ARG A 33 -18.06 -7.98 3.30
CA ARG A 33 -17.42 -6.89 2.53
C ARG A 33 -17.61 -5.52 3.20
N LEU A 34 -18.83 -5.21 3.65
CA LEU A 34 -19.11 -3.97 4.39
C LEU A 34 -18.32 -3.89 5.70
N VAL A 35 -18.21 -5.02 6.41
CA VAL A 35 -17.42 -5.13 7.64
C VAL A 35 -15.93 -4.97 7.35
N TRP A 36 -15.41 -5.52 6.25
CA TRP A 36 -14.02 -5.31 5.82
C TRP A 36 -13.72 -3.84 5.51
N ASP A 37 -14.60 -3.15 4.79
CA ASP A 37 -14.43 -1.72 4.48
C ASP A 37 -14.49 -0.86 5.77
N LYS A 38 -15.36 -1.22 6.71
CA LYS A 38 -15.42 -0.59 8.04
C LYS A 38 -14.16 -0.88 8.86
N MET A 39 -13.61 -2.09 8.78
CA MET A 39 -12.32 -2.42 9.40
C MET A 39 -11.16 -1.65 8.77
N CYS A 40 -11.24 -1.35 7.47
CA CYS A 40 -10.27 -0.51 6.77
C CYS A 40 -10.42 1.00 7.05
N SER A 41 -11.47 1.40 7.75
CA SER A 41 -11.66 2.80 8.16
C SER A 41 -10.69 3.19 9.28
N SER A 42 -10.46 4.50 9.45
CA SER A 42 -9.51 4.97 10.45
C SER A 42 -10.00 4.62 11.87
N LYS A 43 -9.07 4.50 12.84
CA LYS A 43 -9.44 4.30 14.25
C LYS A 43 -10.28 5.44 14.82
N LEU A 44 -10.15 6.65 14.27
CA LEU A 44 -10.96 7.82 14.66
C LEU A 44 -12.41 7.67 14.19
N ASP A 45 -12.62 6.98 13.07
CA ASP A 45 -13.95 6.72 12.50
C ASP A 45 -14.56 5.40 13.02
N GLY A 46 -14.02 4.84 14.10
CA GLY A 46 -14.49 3.58 14.69
C GLY A 46 -14.10 2.31 13.91
N GLY A 47 -13.17 2.42 12.95
CA GLY A 47 -12.58 1.29 12.23
C GLY A 47 -11.36 0.69 12.95
N LEU A 48 -10.84 -0.44 12.47
CA LEU A 48 -9.63 -1.07 13.04
C LEU A 48 -8.33 -0.43 12.54
N GLY A 49 -8.42 0.47 11.55
CA GLY A 49 -7.27 1.11 10.93
C GLY A 49 -6.51 0.21 9.97
N PHE A 50 -7.13 -0.86 9.45
CA PHE A 50 -6.55 -1.62 8.34
C PHE A 50 -6.41 -0.69 7.13
N ARG A 51 -5.29 -0.74 6.43
CA ARG A 51 -5.16 0.02 5.18
C ARG A 51 -5.74 -0.82 4.06
N SER A 52 -6.53 -0.23 3.15
CA SER A 52 -6.92 -0.92 1.92
C SER A 52 -5.67 -1.48 1.21
N LEU A 53 -5.80 -2.62 0.54
CA LEU A 53 -4.66 -3.24 -0.16
C LEU A 53 -4.05 -2.28 -1.21
N GLU A 54 -4.88 -1.42 -1.81
CA GLU A 54 -4.41 -0.35 -2.70
C GLU A 54 -3.52 0.66 -1.95
N ALA A 55 -3.98 1.18 -0.81
CA ALA A 55 -3.20 2.11 0.00
C ALA A 55 -1.91 1.45 0.50
N PHE A 56 -1.96 0.18 0.86
CA PHE A 56 -0.80 -0.60 1.28
C PHE A 56 0.22 -0.80 0.15
N ASN A 57 -0.25 -1.14 -1.07
CA ASN A 57 0.60 -1.27 -2.25
C ASN A 57 1.30 0.07 -2.57
N LEU A 58 0.55 1.17 -2.55
CA LEU A 58 1.09 2.52 -2.77
C LEU A 58 2.11 2.91 -1.68
N ALA A 59 1.85 2.55 -0.43
CA ALA A 59 2.73 2.80 0.70
C ALA A 59 4.06 2.00 0.60
N ILE A 60 4.01 0.76 0.10
CA ILE A 60 5.22 -0.02 -0.19
C ILE A 60 6.04 0.64 -1.30
N LEU A 61 5.38 1.11 -2.37
CA LEU A 61 6.05 1.83 -3.47
C LEU A 61 6.72 3.12 -2.96
N ALA A 62 6.04 3.88 -2.11
CA ALA A 62 6.61 5.07 -1.48
C ALA A 62 7.84 4.74 -0.63
N LYS A 63 7.83 3.60 0.09
CA LYS A 63 9.00 3.10 0.82
C LYS A 63 10.18 2.80 -0.10
N GLN A 64 9.92 2.21 -1.27
CA GLN A 64 10.98 1.96 -2.25
C GLN A 64 11.53 3.28 -2.82
N LEU A 65 10.64 4.24 -3.14
CA LEU A 65 11.04 5.57 -3.58
C LEU A 65 11.89 6.29 -2.51
N GLN A 66 11.53 6.16 -1.23
CA GLN A 66 12.33 6.67 -0.11
C GLN A 66 13.72 6.04 -0.07
N ARG A 67 13.83 4.73 -0.25
CA ARG A 67 15.13 4.04 -0.29
C ARG A 67 15.98 4.50 -1.48
N LEU A 68 15.38 4.68 -2.65
CA LEU A 68 16.07 5.21 -3.82
C LEU A 68 16.62 6.62 -3.57
N MET A 69 15.97 7.42 -2.73
CA MET A 69 16.47 8.74 -2.36
C MET A 69 17.61 8.70 -1.35
N THR A 70 17.51 7.85 -0.34
CA THR A 70 18.50 7.80 0.76
C THR A 70 19.75 7.03 0.38
N ARG A 71 19.73 6.27 -0.73
CA ARG A 71 20.82 5.38 -1.15
C ARG A 71 21.22 5.59 -2.61
N PRO A 72 21.84 6.73 -2.96
CA PRO A 72 22.28 7.04 -4.33
C PRO A 72 23.40 6.13 -4.84
N GLU A 73 24.13 5.45 -3.95
CA GLU A 73 25.21 4.54 -4.26
C GLU A 73 24.75 3.23 -4.92
N TRP A 74 23.48 2.87 -4.71
CA TRP A 74 22.90 1.63 -5.25
C TRP A 74 22.83 1.62 -6.77
N LEU A 75 23.14 0.47 -7.36
CA LEU A 75 23.08 0.27 -8.81
C LEU A 75 21.70 0.64 -9.37
N VAL A 76 20.62 0.25 -8.68
CA VAL A 76 19.25 0.57 -9.08
C VAL A 76 19.02 2.07 -9.16
N HIS A 77 19.55 2.86 -8.21
CA HIS A 77 19.46 4.32 -8.27
C HIS A 77 20.21 4.85 -9.50
N LYS A 78 21.45 4.41 -9.71
CA LYS A 78 22.30 4.88 -10.83
C LYS A 78 21.67 4.58 -12.19
N VAL A 79 21.15 3.36 -12.37
CA VAL A 79 20.46 2.95 -13.61
C VAL A 79 19.18 3.76 -13.84
N LEU A 80 18.35 3.94 -12.80
CA LEU A 80 17.12 4.72 -12.91
C LEU A 80 17.41 6.21 -13.15
N LYS A 81 18.44 6.76 -12.52
CA LYS A 81 18.89 8.14 -12.74
C LYS A 81 19.30 8.34 -14.18
N ALA A 82 20.21 7.50 -14.70
CA ALA A 82 20.68 7.59 -16.08
C ALA A 82 19.53 7.50 -17.10
N LYS A 83 18.52 6.66 -16.84
CA LYS A 83 17.41 6.44 -17.77
C LYS A 83 16.29 7.48 -17.69
N TYR A 84 15.91 7.91 -16.48
CA TYR A 84 14.66 8.65 -16.26
C TYR A 84 14.85 10.06 -15.68
N PHE A 85 15.99 10.35 -15.04
CA PHE A 85 16.26 11.67 -14.45
C PHE A 85 17.75 11.99 -14.44
N PRO A 86 18.43 12.04 -15.62
CA PRO A 86 19.88 12.14 -15.69
C PRO A 86 20.42 13.42 -15.02
N CYS A 87 19.77 14.54 -15.29
CA CYS A 87 20.16 15.88 -14.79
C CYS A 87 19.28 16.38 -13.63
N ASN A 88 18.29 15.61 -13.19
CA ASN A 88 17.28 16.06 -12.25
C ASN A 88 17.31 15.25 -10.95
N HIS A 89 16.68 15.78 -9.90
CA HIS A 89 16.35 15.00 -8.72
C HIS A 89 15.15 14.10 -9.02
N ILE A 90 15.10 12.94 -8.36
CA ILE A 90 13.98 12.01 -8.45
C ILE A 90 12.63 12.67 -8.14
N PHE A 91 12.61 13.76 -7.36
CA PHE A 91 11.39 14.52 -7.07
C PHE A 91 10.81 15.33 -8.24
N LYS A 92 11.66 15.63 -9.22
CA LYS A 92 11.30 16.34 -10.46
C LYS A 92 11.18 15.37 -11.63
N ALA A 93 11.37 14.08 -11.37
CA ALA A 93 11.33 13.08 -12.42
C ALA A 93 9.90 12.86 -12.90
N GLN A 94 9.72 12.83 -14.21
CA GLN A 94 8.43 12.64 -14.84
C GLN A 94 8.33 11.22 -15.41
N VAL A 95 7.11 10.81 -15.78
CA VAL A 95 6.86 9.51 -16.40
C VAL A 95 7.59 9.39 -17.76
N GLY A 96 7.66 10.48 -18.53
CA GLY A 96 8.24 10.49 -19.87
C GLY A 96 7.39 9.72 -20.90
N VAL A 97 7.90 9.59 -22.13
CA VAL A 97 7.13 9.06 -23.28
C VAL A 97 7.04 7.53 -23.29
N ARG A 98 8.13 6.83 -22.94
CA ARG A 98 8.20 5.34 -22.96
C ARG A 98 8.69 4.78 -21.62
N PRO A 99 7.95 4.99 -20.52
CA PRO A 99 8.33 4.48 -19.21
C PRO A 99 8.24 2.95 -19.14
N SER A 100 9.12 2.32 -18.36
CA SER A 100 8.86 0.95 -17.92
C SER A 100 7.66 0.92 -16.97
N PHE A 101 6.99 -0.23 -16.89
CA PHE A 101 5.89 -0.43 -15.95
C PHE A 101 6.31 -0.19 -14.49
N MET A 102 7.53 -0.62 -14.13
CA MET A 102 8.13 -0.34 -12.83
C MET A 102 8.27 1.17 -12.58
N TRP A 103 8.74 1.94 -13.57
CA TRP A 103 8.92 3.39 -13.41
C TRP A 103 7.58 4.10 -13.19
N ARG A 104 6.55 3.75 -13.97
CA ARG A 104 5.17 4.24 -13.74
C ARG A 104 4.69 3.95 -12.32
N SER A 105 4.99 2.75 -11.83
CA SER A 105 4.60 2.32 -10.49
C SER A 105 5.30 3.13 -9.40
N ILE A 106 6.61 3.37 -9.54
CA ILE A 106 7.39 4.16 -8.57
C ILE A 106 6.95 5.62 -8.57
N ILE A 107 6.74 6.22 -9.76
CA ILE A 107 6.28 7.61 -9.89
C ILE A 107 4.86 7.79 -9.36
N ALA A 108 3.99 6.78 -9.44
CA ALA A 108 2.66 6.87 -8.83
C ALA A 108 2.70 7.11 -7.31
N ALA A 109 3.77 6.72 -6.61
CA ALA A 109 3.95 6.92 -5.17
C ALA A 109 4.54 8.29 -4.80
N HIS A 110 4.83 9.12 -5.80
CA HIS A 110 5.50 10.40 -5.63
C HIS A 110 4.69 11.39 -4.80
N ASP A 111 3.40 11.52 -5.11
CA ASP A 111 2.50 12.45 -4.42
C ASP A 111 2.30 12.04 -2.96
N LEU A 112 2.17 10.74 -2.69
CA LEU A 112 2.09 10.22 -1.31
C LEU A 112 3.31 10.65 -0.50
N LEU A 113 4.52 10.47 -1.06
CA LEU A 113 5.76 10.76 -0.36
C LEU A 113 6.01 12.26 -0.20
N ARG A 114 5.60 13.07 -1.19
CA ARG A 114 5.61 14.53 -1.11
C ARG A 114 4.73 15.01 0.05
N ASN A 115 3.50 14.51 0.13
CA ASN A 115 2.55 14.86 1.19
C ASN A 115 3.07 14.48 2.59
N LEU A 116 3.70 13.31 2.72
CA LEU A 116 4.27 12.88 4.01
C LEU A 116 5.47 13.73 4.46
N LYS A 117 6.31 14.19 3.52
CA LYS A 117 7.41 15.11 3.82
C LYS A 117 6.91 16.50 4.22
N LEU A 118 5.86 17.01 3.58
CA LEU A 118 5.22 18.27 3.97
C LEU A 118 4.68 18.20 5.41
N LEU A 119 4.21 17.03 5.84
CA LEU A 119 3.76 16.79 7.20
C LEU A 119 4.91 16.53 8.20
N ASN A 120 6.18 16.62 7.77
CA ASN A 120 7.37 16.31 8.55
C ASN A 120 7.33 14.93 9.24
N LYS A 121 6.63 13.96 8.64
CA LYS A 121 6.46 12.61 9.18
C LYS A 121 7.42 11.65 8.48
N SER A 122 8.32 11.03 9.25
CA SER A 122 9.10 9.89 8.75
C SER A 122 8.16 8.73 8.46
N PHE A 123 8.22 8.21 7.22
CA PHE A 123 7.43 7.05 6.82
C PHE A 123 7.98 5.78 7.49
N ARG A 124 7.48 5.48 8.69
CA ARG A 124 7.72 4.19 9.38
C ARG A 124 6.63 3.22 8.99
N PHE A 125 7.04 2.11 8.38
CA PHE A 125 6.13 1.02 8.02
C PHE A 125 5.87 0.17 9.26
N PRO A 126 4.62 0.05 9.74
CA PRO A 126 4.34 -0.77 10.91
C PRO A 126 4.55 -2.25 10.56
N GLN A 127 5.54 -2.88 11.19
CA GLN A 127 5.75 -4.34 11.09
C GLN A 127 4.68 -5.14 11.86
N GLN A 128 3.87 -4.48 12.68
CA GLN A 128 2.91 -5.09 13.62
C GLN A 128 1.54 -5.41 13.01
N VAL A 129 1.29 -5.09 11.74
CA VAL A 129 -0.05 -5.20 11.12
C VAL A 129 -0.57 -6.64 11.09
N LEU A 130 0.29 -7.63 10.88
CA LEU A 130 -0.12 -9.04 10.79
C LEU A 130 -0.50 -9.64 12.15
N HIS A 131 0.21 -9.29 13.22
CA HIS A 131 -0.09 -9.79 14.57
C HIS A 131 -1.38 -9.14 15.11
N PHE A 132 -1.56 -7.84 14.85
CA PHE A 132 -2.76 -7.09 15.24
C PHE A 132 -4.00 -7.51 14.45
N ALA A 133 -3.83 -7.85 13.16
CA ALA A 133 -4.88 -8.45 12.32
C ALA A 133 -5.43 -9.72 12.95
N ARG A 134 -4.56 -10.66 13.30
CA ARG A 134 -5.00 -11.97 13.76
C ARG A 134 -5.80 -11.89 15.07
N SER A 135 -5.32 -11.15 16.07
CA SER A 135 -5.99 -11.07 17.38
C SER A 135 -7.33 -10.34 17.32
N HIS A 136 -7.44 -9.24 16.55
CA HIS A 136 -8.69 -8.48 16.47
C HIS A 136 -9.68 -9.05 15.44
N LEU A 137 -9.23 -9.68 14.35
CA LEU A 137 -10.13 -10.34 13.40
C LEU A 137 -10.90 -11.50 14.05
N PHE A 138 -10.26 -12.28 14.94
CA PHE A 138 -10.94 -13.34 15.68
C PHE A 138 -12.00 -12.78 16.64
N ALA A 139 -11.69 -11.71 17.38
CA ALA A 139 -12.65 -11.07 18.27
C ALA A 139 -13.85 -10.47 17.50
N TYR A 140 -13.59 -9.84 16.34
CA TYR A 140 -14.64 -9.25 15.51
C TYR A 140 -15.50 -10.29 14.80
N LYS A 141 -14.90 -11.40 14.34
CA LYS A 141 -15.64 -12.54 13.78
C LYS A 141 -16.61 -13.12 14.81
N SER A 142 -16.16 -13.31 16.07
CA SER A 142 -17.03 -13.80 17.14
C SER A 142 -18.20 -12.86 17.45
N ALA A 143 -17.99 -11.54 17.40
CA ALA A 143 -19.02 -10.54 17.67
C ALA A 143 -20.07 -10.39 16.54
N CYS A 144 -19.70 -10.68 15.29
CA CYS A 144 -20.63 -10.62 14.14
C CYS A 144 -21.35 -11.95 13.86
N SER A 145 -20.93 -13.05 14.48
CA SER A 145 -21.56 -14.37 14.36
C SER A 145 -22.61 -14.68 15.44
N SER A 146 -22.86 -13.72 16.36
CA SER A 146 -23.92 -13.76 17.38
C SER A 146 -25.15 -12.99 16.90
#